data_AF-A0A0S2TF49-F1
#
_entry.id   AF-A0A0S2TF49-F1
#
_cell.length_a   1.000
_cell.length_b   1.000
_cell.length_c   1.000
_cell.angle_alpha   90.00
_cell.angle_beta   90.00
_cell.angle_gamma   90.00
#
_symmetry.space_group_name_H-M   'P 1'
#
loop_
_entity.id
_entity.type
_entity.pdbx_description
1 polymer ?
#
loop_
_entity_poly.entity_id
_entity_poly.type
_entity_poly.pdbx_seq_one_letter_code
_entity_poly.pdbx_strand_id
1 'polypeptide(L)'
;MDRDLETIELEIDQDGSPVTLEVGSWFVCFVPGLQKQWWHTFVNKRHKHVFAMRPAGRGEWTLFELWWHRLLTAAITSEQARKFLLWGARGDVLLVREAILYEMRPGSRHGGVRGIG
;
A
#
# COMPACT_ATOMS: atom_id res chain seq x y z
N MET A 1 23.18 22.59 30.82
CA MET A 1 22.89 22.67 29.39
C MET A 1 21.48 22.18 29.21
N ASP A 2 20.53 23.10 29.19
CA ASP A 2 19.14 22.81 28.85
C ASP A 2 19.12 22.45 27.36
N ARG A 3 18.59 21.28 27.01
CA ARG A 3 18.35 20.94 25.60
C ARG A 3 16.98 21.49 25.28
N ASP A 4 16.94 22.60 24.56
CA ASP A 4 15.70 23.11 23.96
C ASP A 4 15.10 21.98 23.10
N LEU A 5 13.95 21.47 23.55
CA LEU A 5 13.16 20.51 22.80
C LEU A 5 12.38 21.29 21.75
N GLU A 6 12.79 21.19 20.48
CA GLU A 6 11.99 21.71 19.37
C GLU A 6 10.68 20.92 19.28
N THR A 7 9.57 21.60 19.52
CA THR A 7 8.23 21.05 19.33
C THR A 7 7.83 21.26 17.87
N ILE A 8 7.57 20.17 17.15
CA ILE A 8 7.06 20.24 15.78
C ILE A 8 5.52 20.27 15.88
N GLU A 9 4.93 21.40 15.51
CA GLU A 9 3.48 21.48 15.30
C GLU A 9 3.13 20.79 13.98
N LEU A 10 2.33 19.73 14.06
CA LEU A 10 1.81 19.03 12.88
C LEU A 10 0.46 19.66 12.51
N GLU A 11 0.35 20.16 11.28
CA GLU A 11 -0.94 20.56 10.72
C GLU A 11 -1.81 19.32 10.56
N ILE A 12 -2.99 19.34 11.18
CA ILE A 12 -3.96 18.26 11.12
C ILE A 12 -5.10 18.68 10.20
N ASP A 13 -5.46 17.83 9.23
CA ASP A 13 -6.55 18.11 8.31
C ASP A 13 -7.94 17.91 8.94
N GLN A 14 -8.99 18.21 8.17
CA GLN A 14 -10.39 18.12 8.60
C GLN A 14 -10.81 16.72 9.06
N ASP A 15 -10.05 15.68 8.68
CA ASP A 15 -10.28 14.29 9.05
C ASP A 15 -9.43 13.87 10.25
N GLY A 16 -8.66 14.79 10.85
CA GLY A 16 -7.80 14.45 11.98
C GLY A 16 -6.47 13.80 11.57
N SER A 17 -6.10 13.85 10.29
CA SER A 17 -4.85 13.29 9.79
C SER A 17 -3.71 14.32 9.81
N PRO A 18 -2.51 13.97 10.29
CA PRO A 18 -1.30 14.79 10.09
C PRO A 18 -0.77 14.73 8.65
N VAL A 19 -1.34 13.87 7.81
CA VAL A 19 -0.96 13.71 6.40
C VAL A 19 -2.22 13.54 5.57
N THR A 20 -2.54 14.55 4.76
CA THR A 20 -3.60 14.43 3.76
C THR A 20 -3.09 13.60 2.59
N LEU A 21 -3.76 12.49 2.31
CA LEU A 21 -3.47 11.64 1.16
C LEU A 21 -4.60 11.80 0.14
N GLU A 22 -4.25 11.84 -1.15
CA GLU A 22 -5.25 11.75 -2.20
C GLU A 22 -5.81 10.32 -2.25
N VAL A 23 -7.14 10.21 -2.38
CA VAL A 23 -7.81 8.92 -2.54
C VAL A 23 -7.35 8.25 -3.83
N GLY A 24 -6.62 7.14 -3.69
CA GLY A 24 -6.21 6.30 -4.79
C GLY A 24 -7.29 5.30 -5.23
N SER A 25 -7.23 4.91 -6.50
CA SER A 25 -7.94 3.74 -7.01
C SER A 25 -6.93 2.65 -7.36
N TRP A 26 -7.22 1.43 -6.95
CA TRP A 26 -6.36 0.26 -7.11
C TRP A 26 -7.06 -0.82 -7.92
N PHE A 27 -6.30 -1.47 -8.79
CA PHE A 27 -6.66 -2.76 -9.33
C PHE A 27 -6.11 -3.83 -8.39
N VAL A 28 -7.01 -4.57 -7.72
CA VAL A 28 -6.65 -5.73 -6.90
C VAL A 28 -6.90 -6.99 -7.73
N CYS A 29 -5.82 -7.71 -8.01
CA CYS A 29 -5.81 -8.84 -8.93
C CYS A 29 -5.63 -10.16 -8.16
N PHE A 30 -6.58 -11.07 -8.33
CA PHE A 30 -6.54 -12.44 -7.81
C PHE A 30 -6.23 -13.38 -8.96
N VAL A 31 -4.97 -13.79 -9.09
CA VAL A 31 -4.52 -14.58 -10.23
C VAL A 31 -4.28 -16.04 -9.84
N PRO A 32 -4.42 -16.97 -10.81
CA PRO A 32 -3.89 -18.31 -10.64
C PRO A 32 -2.43 -18.20 -10.20
N GLY A 33 -2.03 -18.97 -9.18
CA GLY A 33 -0.65 -19.01 -8.72
C GLY A 33 0.31 -19.26 -9.90
N LEU A 34 1.50 -18.66 -9.84
CA LEU A 34 2.52 -18.81 -10.88
C LEU A 34 2.67 -20.29 -11.27
N GLN A 35 2.58 -20.59 -12.57
CA GLN A 35 2.88 -21.94 -13.06
C GLN A 35 4.25 -22.36 -12.52
N LYS A 36 4.40 -23.62 -12.13
CA LYS A 36 5.61 -24.14 -11.48
C LYS A 36 6.83 -23.83 -12.36
N GLN A 37 7.60 -22.79 -12.02
CA GLN A 37 8.88 -22.45 -12.65
C GLN A 37 10.02 -23.12 -11.88
N TRP A 38 11.16 -23.36 -12.53
CA TRP A 38 12.32 -24.05 -11.94
C TRP A 38 12.92 -23.32 -10.73
N TRP A 39 12.70 -22.01 -10.62
CA TRP A 39 13.13 -21.17 -9.48
C TRP A 39 12.02 -20.98 -8.42
N HIS A 40 10.82 -21.54 -8.62
CA HIS A 40 9.64 -21.29 -7.76
C HIS A 40 9.04 -22.60 -7.21
N THR A 41 9.83 -23.34 -6.42
CA THR A 41 9.50 -24.69 -5.91
C THR A 41 8.30 -24.73 -4.94
N PHE A 42 7.89 -23.59 -4.37
CA PHE A 42 6.94 -23.53 -3.24
C PHE A 42 5.53 -23.00 -3.58
N VAL A 43 5.16 -22.84 -4.86
CA VAL A 43 3.77 -22.47 -5.20
C VAL A 43 2.86 -23.70 -5.08
N ASN A 44 2.04 -23.70 -4.04
CA ASN A 44 0.92 -24.63 -3.91
C ASN A 44 -0.14 -24.28 -4.97
N LYS A 45 -0.58 -25.29 -5.72
CA LYS A 45 -1.57 -25.16 -6.81
C LYS A 45 -2.92 -24.57 -6.38
N ARG A 46 -3.22 -24.54 -5.08
CA ARG A 46 -4.44 -23.97 -4.49
C ARG A 46 -4.26 -22.51 -4.04
N HIS A 47 -3.03 -22.00 -3.93
CA HIS A 47 -2.80 -20.61 -3.52
C HIS A 47 -3.00 -19.69 -4.72
N LYS A 48 -4.04 -18.86 -4.64
CA LYS A 48 -4.19 -17.69 -5.51
C LYS A 48 -3.10 -16.68 -5.14
N HIS A 49 -2.42 -16.13 -6.14
CA HIS A 49 -1.50 -15.03 -5.91
C HIS A 49 -2.30 -13.72 -5.97
N VAL A 50 -1.96 -12.76 -5.11
CA VAL A 50 -2.66 -11.48 -5.02
C VAL A 50 -1.66 -10.36 -5.11
N PHE A 51 -1.92 -9.44 -6.02
CA PHE A 51 -1.21 -8.17 -6.12
C PHE A 51 -2.20 -7.03 -6.34
N ALA A 52 -1.80 -5.83 -5.95
CA ALA A 52 -2.52 -4.61 -6.21
C ALA A 52 -1.66 -3.66 -7.03
N MET A 53 -2.27 -2.87 -7.90
CA MET A 53 -1.55 -1.87 -8.67
C MET A 53 -2.38 -0.62 -8.92
N ARG A 54 -1.71 0.53 -8.99
CA ARG A 54 -2.33 1.81 -9.37
C ARG A 54 -1.39 2.64 -10.24
N PRO A 55 -1.91 3.51 -11.11
CA PRO A 55 -1.11 4.56 -11.72
C PRO A 55 -0.49 5.45 -10.63
N ALA A 56 0.77 5.82 -10.79
CA ALA A 56 1.51 6.71 -9.88
C ALA A 56 1.95 8.03 -10.54
N GLY A 57 1.82 8.13 -11.87
CA GLY A 57 2.23 9.28 -12.65
C GLY A 57 2.20 8.98 -14.14
N ARG A 58 2.77 9.86 -14.97
CA ARG A 58 2.81 9.67 -16.42
C ARG A 58 3.77 8.55 -16.79
N GLY A 59 3.24 7.37 -17.08
CA GLY A 59 4.04 6.20 -17.48
C GLY A 59 4.52 5.35 -16.31
N GLU A 60 4.15 5.73 -15.09
CA GLU A 60 4.59 5.09 -13.85
C GLU A 60 3.41 4.48 -13.09
N TRP A 61 3.68 3.33 -12.50
CA TRP A 61 2.71 2.54 -11.76
C TRP A 61 3.32 2.06 -10.45
N THR A 62 2.52 2.01 -9.40
CA THR A 62 2.88 1.29 -8.18
C THR A 62 2.34 -0.12 -8.28
N LEU A 63 3.22 -1.10 -8.04
CA LEU A 63 2.89 -2.50 -7.82
C LEU A 63 3.08 -2.83 -6.34
N PHE A 64 2.12 -3.56 -5.79
CA PHE A 64 2.10 -4.03 -4.42
C PHE A 64 1.84 -5.54 -4.41
N GLU A 65 2.78 -6.33 -3.91
CA GLU A 65 2.64 -7.79 -3.81
C GLU A 65 2.82 -8.26 -2.37
N LEU A 66 1.86 -9.07 -1.90
CA LEU A 66 1.95 -9.77 -0.63
C LEU A 66 2.59 -11.14 -0.86
N TRP A 67 3.79 -11.35 -0.34
CA TRP A 67 4.49 -12.63 -0.43
C TRP A 67 4.76 -13.23 0.94
N TRP A 68 3.82 -14.01 1.48
CA TRP A 68 3.85 -14.73 2.76
C TRP A 68 4.34 -13.94 3.99
N HIS A 69 5.62 -13.61 4.05
CA HIS A 69 6.29 -12.84 5.10
C HIS A 69 6.89 -11.50 4.58
N ARG A 70 6.66 -11.13 3.33
CA ARG A 70 7.22 -9.93 2.70
C ARG A 70 6.13 -9.12 2.03
N LEU A 71 6.29 -7.81 2.14
CA LEU A 71 5.58 -6.82 1.38
C LEU A 71 6.53 -6.28 0.32
N LEU A 72 6.16 -6.39 -0.94
CA LEU A 72 6.91 -5.79 -2.03
C LEU A 72 6.13 -4.63 -2.60
N THR A 73 6.76 -3.46 -2.60
CA THR A 73 6.31 -2.25 -3.29
C THR A 73 7.33 -1.89 -4.35
N ALA A 74 6.90 -1.73 -5.59
CA ALA A 74 7.77 -1.35 -6.69
C ALA A 74 7.13 -0.26 -7.56
N ALA A 75 7.93 0.69 -8.02
CA ALA A 75 7.58 1.53 -9.15
C ALA A 75 7.90 0.77 -10.44
N ILE A 76 6.91 0.59 -11.31
CA ILE A 76 7.04 -0.13 -12.57
C ILE A 76 6.58 0.76 -13.73
N THR A 77 7.09 0.48 -14.93
CA THR A 77 6.69 1.22 -16.13
C THR A 77 5.31 0.79 -16.62
N SER A 78 4.67 1.60 -17.46
CA SER A 78 3.41 1.21 -18.14
C SER A 78 3.51 -0.09 -18.93
N GLU A 79 4.67 -0.41 -19.52
CA GLU A 79 4.84 -1.66 -20.25
C GLU A 79 4.83 -2.87 -19.30
N GLN A 80 5.51 -2.77 -18.17
CA GLN A 80 5.48 -3.79 -17.11
C GLN A 80 4.09 -3.90 -16.51
N ALA A 81 3.44 -2.76 -16.22
CA ALA A 81 2.07 -2.71 -15.70
C ALA A 81 1.09 -3.43 -16.64
N ARG A 82 1.21 -3.24 -17.96
CA ARG A 82 0.40 -3.97 -18.94
C ARG A 82 0.58 -5.49 -18.82
N LYS A 83 1.81 -5.99 -18.60
CA LYS A 83 2.07 -7.43 -18.42
C LYS A 83 1.37 -7.95 -17.15
N PHE A 84 1.43 -7.19 -16.06
CA PHE A 84 0.71 -7.51 -14.83
C PHE A 84 -0.81 -7.49 -14.99
N LEU A 85 -1.37 -6.47 -15.65
CA LEU A 85 -2.81 -6.40 -15.92
C LEU A 85 -3.30 -7.56 -16.78
N LEU A 86 -2.54 -7.96 -17.80
CA LEU A 86 -2.85 -9.14 -18.62
C LEU A 86 -2.82 -10.44 -17.80
N TRP A 87 -1.90 -10.56 -16.83
CA TRP A 87 -1.90 -11.68 -15.89
C TRP A 87 -3.10 -11.61 -14.94
N GLY A 88 -3.40 -10.42 -14.42
CA GLY A 88 -4.60 -10.10 -13.63
C GLY A 88 -5.88 -10.60 -14.28
N ALA A 89 -6.05 -10.29 -15.56
CA ALA A 89 -7.21 -10.69 -16.37
C ALA A 89 -7.37 -12.21 -16.57
N ARG A 90 -6.36 -13.04 -16.22
CA ARG A 90 -6.49 -14.50 -16.20
C ARG A 90 -7.18 -15.04 -14.95
N GLY A 91 -7.43 -14.18 -13.96
CA GLY A 91 -8.21 -14.47 -12.77
C GLY A 91 -9.28 -13.39 -12.57
N ASP A 92 -9.44 -12.93 -11.33
CA ASP A 92 -10.42 -11.90 -10.97
C ASP A 92 -9.73 -10.56 -10.72
N VAL A 93 -10.33 -9.46 -11.18
CA VAL A 93 -9.82 -8.09 -10.96
C VAL A 93 -10.91 -7.23 -10.34
N LEU A 94 -10.59 -6.59 -9.22
CA LEU A 94 -11.46 -5.63 -8.55
C LEU A 94 -10.87 -4.22 -8.67
N LEU A 95 -11.70 -3.25 -9.07
CA LEU A 95 -11.37 -1.84 -8.90
C LEU A 95 -11.83 -1.40 -7.51
N VAL A 96 -10.89 -1.10 -6.63
CA VAL A 96 -11.14 -0.66 -5.26
C VAL A 96 -10.72 0.80 -5.13
N ARG A 97 -11.56 1.62 -4.50
CA ARG A 97 -11.23 3.00 -4.16
C ARG A 97 -10.90 3.07 -2.68
N GLU A 98 -9.80 3.73 -2.34
CA GLU A 98 -9.43 3.95 -0.95
C GLU A 98 -10.50 4.78 -0.24
N ALA A 99 -10.85 4.38 0.98
CA ALA A 99 -11.51 5.25 1.92
C ALA A 99 -10.45 5.66 2.94
N ILE A 100 -10.11 6.94 2.97
CA ILE A 100 -9.23 7.49 3.97
C ILE A 100 -10.14 7.88 5.14
N LEU A 101 -10.26 6.97 6.11
CA LEU A 101 -11.00 7.20 7.35
C LEU A 101 -9.99 7.45 8.46
N TYR A 102 -9.93 8.68 8.94
CA TYR A 102 -9.28 8.99 10.21
C TYR A 102 -10.39 9.37 11.19
N GLU A 103 -10.70 8.49 12.15
CA GLU A 103 -11.53 8.83 13.29
C GLU A 103 -10.62 8.99 14.51
N MET A 104 -10.10 10.20 14.71
CA MET A 104 -9.55 10.58 16.01
C MET A 104 -10.72 10.81 16.96
N ARG A 105 -10.96 9.86 17.87
CA ARG A 105 -11.98 10.02 18.93
C ARG A 105 -11.79 11.37 19.64
N PRO A 106 -12.83 12.22 19.76
CA PRO A 106 -12.71 13.48 20.48
C PRO A 106 -12.69 13.17 21.98
N GLY A 107 -11.49 13.09 22.56
CA GLY A 107 -11.36 12.82 23.98
C GLY A 107 -9.95 12.47 24.46
N SER A 108 -8.95 13.31 24.19
CA SER A 108 -7.74 13.36 25.02
C SER A 108 -7.10 14.74 24.91
N ARG A 109 -7.60 15.64 25.75
CA ARG A 109 -6.88 16.84 26.16
C ARG A 109 -5.62 16.39 26.91
N HIS A 110 -4.47 16.87 26.44
CA HIS A 110 -3.14 16.86 27.09
C HIS A 110 -2.45 15.50 27.24
N GLY A 111 -1.32 15.33 26.56
CA GLY A 111 -0.42 14.19 26.77
C GLY A 111 0.89 14.35 26.02
N GLY A 112 1.81 15.15 26.57
CA GLY A 112 3.21 15.16 26.12
C GLY A 112 3.83 13.77 26.33
N VAL A 113 4.36 13.17 25.27
CA VAL A 113 5.00 11.85 25.33
C VAL A 113 6.47 12.04 25.71
N ARG A 114 6.84 11.63 26.92
CA ARG A 114 8.25 11.49 27.31
C ARG A 114 8.80 10.19 26.73
N GLY A 115 9.70 10.29 25.75
CA GLY A 115 10.54 9.18 25.33
C GLY A 115 11.70 8.98 26.31
N ILE A 116 11.89 7.75 26.77
CA ILE A 116 13.05 7.31 27.56
C ILE A 116 14.12 6.85 26.56
N GLY A 117 15.31 7.42 26.62
CA GLY A 117 16.48 7.02 25.81
C GLY A 117 17.52 8.10 25.70
#